data_AF-A0A0F9DZU3-F1
#
_entry.id   AF-A0A0F9DZU3-F1
#
_cell.length_a   1.000
_cell.length_b   1.000
_cell.length_c   1.000
_cell.angle_alpha   90.00
_cell.angle_beta   90.00
_cell.angle_gamma   90.00
#
_symmetry.space_group_name_H-M   'P 1'
#
loop_
_entity.id
_entity.type
_entity.pdbx_description
1 polymer ?
#
loop_
_entity_poly.entity_id
_entity_poly.type
_entity_poly.pdbx_seq_one_letter_code
_entity_poly.pdbx_strand_id
1 'polypeptide(L)' 'MLTPTKIRQLRQERGWSQQALADRLGVNRTTVVRWEAGEVKAISALMALLEEVLEVKEGQCR' A
#
# COMPACT_ATOMS: atom_id res chain seq x y z
N MET A 1 -8.24 -8.51 -4.80
CA MET A 1 -7.79 -8.60 -3.39
C MET A 1 -6.39 -8.04 -3.28
N LEU A 2 -6.13 -7.18 -2.30
CA LEU A 2 -4.81 -6.60 -2.08
C LEU A 2 -3.91 -7.66 -1.44
N THR A 3 -3.02 -8.27 -2.21
CA THR A 3 -2.07 -9.27 -1.72
C THR A 3 -0.75 -8.61 -1.32
N PRO A 4 0.07 -9.25 -0.46
CA PRO A 4 1.41 -8.76 -0.09
C PRO A 4 2.28 -8.42 -1.30
N THR A 5 2.22 -9.28 -2.31
CA THR A 5 2.88 -9.10 -3.61
C THR A 5 2.36 -7.88 -4.36
N LYS A 6 1.05 -7.61 -4.32
CA LYS A 6 0.47 -6.45 -5.00
C LYS A 6 0.90 -5.12 -4.36
N ILE A 7 1.07 -5.09 -3.05
CA ILE A 7 1.57 -3.91 -2.31
C ILE A 7 2.98 -3.58 -2.76
N ARG A 8 3.84 -4.60 -2.82
CA ARG A 8 5.22 -4.46 -3.30
C ARG A 8 5.27 -3.96 -4.74
N GLN A 9 4.43 -4.51 -5.62
CA GLN A 9 4.32 -4.08 -7.02
C GLN A 9 3.90 -2.61 -7.13
N LEU A 10 2.80 -2.20 -6.49
CA LEU A 10 2.33 -0.81 -6.53
C LEU A 10 3.38 0.17 -6.01
N ARG A 11 4.11 -0.23 -4.97
CA ARG A 11 5.22 0.57 -4.44
C ARG A 11 6.36 0.71 -5.46
N GLN A 12 6.75 -0.38 -6.12
CA GLN A 12 7.81 -0.39 -7.12
C GLN A 12 7.41 0.36 -8.40
N GLU A 13 6.18 0.18 -8.90
CA GLU A 13 5.62 0.90 -10.06
C GLU A 13 5.69 2.41 -9.88
N ARG A 14 5.55 2.89 -8.63
CA ARG A 14 5.63 4.31 -8.28
C ARG A 14 7.02 4.77 -7.87
N GLY A 15 8.02 3.89 -7.90
CA GLY A 15 9.40 4.19 -7.48
C GLY A 15 9.54 4.48 -5.99
N TRP A 16 8.60 4.03 -5.16
CA TRP A 16 8.61 4.32 -3.72
C TRP A 16 9.49 3.33 -2.96
N SER A 17 10.20 3.83 -1.94
CA SER A 17 10.80 2.97 -0.92
C SER A 17 9.75 2.52 0.10
N GLN A 18 10.04 1.49 0.90
CA GLN A 18 9.13 1.09 1.98
C GLN A 18 8.92 2.23 2.98
N GLN A 19 9.95 3.06 3.22
CA GLN A 19 9.85 4.25 4.06
C GLN A 19 8.96 5.30 3.42
N ALA A 20 9.13 5.59 2.13
CA ALA A 20 8.30 6.57 1.43
C ALA A 20 6.82 6.18 1.40
N LEU A 21 6.54 4.87 1.27
CA LEU A 21 5.17 4.36 1.39
C LEU A 21 4.65 4.53 2.83
N ALA A 22 5.49 4.25 3.83
CA ALA A 22 5.13 4.40 5.23
C ALA A 22 4.83 5.86 5.60
N ASP A 23 5.69 6.79 5.17
CA ASP A 23 5.55 8.23 5.43
C ASP A 23 4.27 8.79 4.80
N ARG A 24 3.96 8.40 3.56
CA ARG A 24 2.71 8.79 2.87
C ARG A 24 1.45 8.27 3.56
N LEU A 25 1.59 7.14 4.25
CA LEU A 25 0.54 6.46 4.97
C LEU A 25 0.54 6.83 6.47
N GLY A 26 1.49 7.65 6.95
CA GLY A 26 1.62 7.95 8.37
C GLY A 26 1.84 6.73 9.27
N VAL A 27 2.33 5.62 8.72
CA VAL A 27 2.64 4.40 9.47
C VAL A 27 4.14 4.22 9.65
N ASN A 28 4.54 3.29 10.50
CA ASN A 28 5.94 2.92 10.61
C ASN A 28 6.37 2.05 9.41
N ARG A 29 7.60 2.22 8.94
CA ARG A 29 8.22 1.35 7.93
C ARG A 29 8.10 -0.13 8.26
N THR A 30 8.23 -0.51 9.54
CA THR A 30 8.09 -1.91 9.97
C THR A 30 6.70 -2.47 9.68
N THR A 31 5.66 -1.63 9.69
CA THR A 31 4.30 -1.98 9.29
C THR A 31 4.24 -2.35 7.81
N VAL A 32 4.90 -1.57 6.94
CA VAL A 32 5.02 -1.87 5.50
C VAL A 32 5.76 -3.17 5.23
N VAL A 33 6.81 -3.47 6.00
CA VAL A 33 7.53 -4.74 5.90
C VAL A 33 6.61 -5.92 6.23
N ARG A 34 5.82 -5.82 7.31
CA ARG A 34 4.85 -6.85 7.70
C ARG A 34 3.74 -7.04 6.67
N TRP A 35 3.31 -5.95 6.02
CA TRP A 35 2.37 -6.00 4.89
C TRP A 35 2.92 -6.79 3.72
N GLU A 36 4.15 -6.48 3.28
CA GLU A 36 4.81 -7.19 2.18
C GLU A 36 5.15 -8.66 2.55
N ALA A 37 5.25 -8.98 3.84
CA ALA A 37 5.46 -10.33 4.35
C ALA A 37 4.17 -11.17 4.47
N GLY A 38 2.99 -10.55 4.38
CA GLY A 38 1.71 -11.26 4.42
C GLY A 38 1.09 -11.42 5.80
N GLU A 39 1.46 -10.60 6.77
CA GLU A 39 0.73 -10.56 8.05
C GLU A 39 -0.69 -10.00 7.86
N VAL A 40 -1.71 -10.85 8.02
CA VAL A 40 -3.12 -10.58 7.71
C VAL A 40 -3.69 -9.36 8.45
N LYS A 41 -3.33 -9.16 9.72
CA LYS A 41 -3.79 -8.03 10.55
C LYS A 41 -3.38 -6.67 9.98
N ALA A 42 -2.32 -6.67 9.20
CA ALA A 42 -1.70 -5.47 8.71
C ALA A 42 -2.37 -5.08 7.36
N ILE A 43 -2.74 -6.05 6.51
CA ILE A 43 -3.40 -5.79 5.21
C ILE A 43 -4.77 -5.10 5.37
N SER A 44 -5.54 -5.40 6.42
CA SER A 44 -6.82 -4.71 6.70
C SER A 44 -6.63 -3.23 7.01
N ALA A 45 -5.61 -2.86 7.79
CA ALA A 45 -5.27 -1.47 8.06
C ALA A 45 -4.79 -0.74 6.79
N LEU A 46 -4.10 -1.45 5.90
CA LEU A 46 -3.70 -0.90 4.62
C LEU A 46 -4.91 -0.63 3.71
N MET A 47 -5.91 -1.52 3.66
CA MET A 47 -7.10 -1.31 2.82
C MET A 47 -7.85 -0.03 3.21
N ALA A 48 -8.06 0.18 4.51
CA ALA A 48 -8.73 1.38 5.03
C ALA A 48 -7.97 2.68 4.69
N LEU A 49 -6.65 2.61 4.65
CA LEU A 49 -5.79 3.76 4.41
C LEU A 49 -5.52 4.01 2.91
N LEU A 50 -5.54 2.94 2.11
CA LEU A 50 -5.45 3.02 0.66
C LEU A 50 -6.68 3.69 0.06
N GLU A 51 -7.86 3.51 0.64
CA GLU A 51 -9.11 4.12 0.16
C GLU A 51 -9.03 5.66 0.15
N GLU A 52 -8.24 6.25 1.04
CA GLU A 52 -8.05 7.69 1.17
C GLU A 52 -6.84 8.22 0.37
N VAL A 53 -5.74 7.47 0.29
CA VAL A 53 -4.54 7.88 -0.48
C VAL A 53 -4.65 7.51 -1.97
N LEU A 54 -5.52 6.56 -2.29
CA LEU A 54 -5.93 6.19 -3.64
C LEU A 54 -7.37 6.66 -3.91
N GLU A 55 -7.62 7.96 -3.83
CA GLU A 55 -8.45 8.61 -4.86
C GLU A 55 -7.74 8.47 -6.23
N VAL A 56 -7.47 7.23 -6.63
CA VAL A 56 -7.32 6.84 -8.02
C VAL A 56 -8.68 7.16 -8.57
N LYS A 57 -8.77 8.29 -9.28
CA LYS A 57 -9.69 8.41 -10.40
C LYS A 57 -9.69 7.03 -11.06
N GLU A 58 -10.77 6.28 -10.92
CA GLU A 58 -11.16 5.31 -11.93
C GLU A 58 -11.47 6.13 -13.18
N GLY A 59 -10.41 6.67 -13.79
CA GLY A 59 -10.41 7.12 -15.16
C GLY A 59 -10.44 5.87 -16.00
N GLN A 60 -11.61 5.24 -16.03
CA GLN A 60 -12.05 4.50 -17.20
C GLN A 60 -11.86 5.44 -18.38
N CYS A 61 -10.77 5.24 -19.12
CA CYS A 61 -10.78 5.54 -20.54
C CYS A 61 -11.89 4.69 -21.16
N ARG A 62 -13.05 5.30 -21.36
CA ARG A 62 -13.93 4.99 -22.49
C ARG A 62 -14.21 6.29 -23.23
#